data_AF-A0A959NMN4-F1
#
_entry.id   AF-A0A959NMN4-F1
#
_cell.length_a   1.000
_cell.length_b   1.000
_cell.length_c   1.000
_cell.angle_alpha   90.00
_cell.angle_beta   90.00
_cell.angle_gamma   90.00
#
_symmetry.space_group_name_H-M   'P 1'
#
loop_
_entity.id
_entity.type
_entity.pdbx_description
1 polymer ?
#
loop_
_entity_poly.entity_id
_entity_poly.type
_entity_poly.pdbx_seq_one_letter_code
_entity_poly.pdbx_strand_id
1 'polypeptide(L)'
;MKIYKYGFYYRNVKYGWLNKELYRLPYTNKSNYSFVLKKLEPIIIGNKIGYRIGGDRKTIEQLRDITIPINHIEYEIKDKDCPF
;
A
#
# COMPACT_ATOMS: atom_id res chain seq x y z
N MET A 1 -6.72 -4.61 14.15
CA MET A 1 -5.29 -4.76 13.78
C MET A 1 -5.21 -5.40 12.41
N LYS A 2 -4.50 -4.79 11.47
CA LYS A 2 -4.26 -5.33 10.12
C LYS A 2 -2.78 -5.69 9.99
N ILE A 3 -2.49 -6.88 9.47
CA ILE A 3 -1.13 -7.36 9.26
C ILE A 3 -0.90 -7.53 7.76
N TYR A 4 -0.01 -6.71 7.22
CA TYR A 4 0.44 -6.79 5.84
C TYR A 4 1.71 -7.62 5.80
N LYS A 5 1.57 -8.93 5.55
CA LYS A 5 2.72 -9.86 5.51
C LYS A 5 3.65 -9.57 4.33
N TYR A 6 3.07 -9.20 3.20
CA TYR A 6 3.77 -8.97 1.93
C TYR A 6 3.49 -7.57 1.40
N GLY A 7 4.44 -7.01 0.67
CA GLY A 7 4.33 -5.67 0.10
C GLY A 7 5.58 -5.30 -0.67
N PHE A 8 5.76 -4.02 -1.00
CA PHE A 8 6.94 -3.54 -1.71
C PHE A 8 7.14 -2.04 -1.48
N TYR A 9 8.35 -1.58 -1.76
CA TYR A 9 8.65 -0.15 -1.83
C TYR A 9 8.71 0.29 -3.29
N TYR A 10 8.08 1.43 -3.59
CA TYR A 10 8.14 2.04 -4.91
C TYR A 10 8.25 3.55 -4.78
N ARG A 11 9.33 4.15 -5.31
CA ARG A 11 9.61 5.59 -5.20
C ARG A 11 9.45 6.13 -3.76
N ASN A 12 10.05 5.45 -2.79
CA ASN A 12 9.97 5.75 -1.35
C ASN A 12 8.56 5.65 -0.72
N VAL A 13 7.59 5.08 -1.43
CA VAL A 13 6.24 4.79 -0.90
C VAL A 13 6.14 3.31 -0.60
N LYS A 14 5.65 2.97 0.60
CA LYS A 14 5.43 1.59 1.02
C LYS A 14 4.03 1.14 0.63
N TYR A 15 3.92 -0.04 0.03
CA TYR A 15 2.68 -0.67 -0.32
C TYR A 15 2.58 -2.04 0.36
N GLY A 16 1.37 -2.47 0.69
CA GLY A 16 1.10 -3.73 1.36
C GLY A 16 -0.09 -4.45 0.75
N TRP A 17 0.02 -5.77 0.68
CA TRP A 17 -1.06 -6.65 0.28
C TRP A 17 -1.85 -7.12 1.50
N LEU A 18 -3.17 -6.98 1.43
CA LEU A 18 -4.10 -7.51 2.43
C LEU A 18 -5.33 -8.05 1.71
N ASN A 19 -5.71 -9.30 1.98
CA ASN A 19 -6.86 -9.96 1.34
C ASN A 19 -6.84 -9.91 -0.21
N LYS A 20 -5.66 -10.02 -0.82
CA LYS A 20 -5.41 -9.88 -2.27
C LYS A 20 -5.67 -8.47 -2.83
N GLU A 21 -5.89 -7.48 -1.97
CA GLU A 21 -6.04 -6.08 -2.33
C GLU A 21 -4.76 -5.31 -2.02
N LEU A 22 -4.49 -4.29 -2.81
CA LEU A 22 -3.30 -3.45 -2.66
C LEU A 22 -3.63 -2.19 -1.86
N TYR A 23 -2.80 -1.91 -0.86
CA TYR A 23 -2.89 -0.70 -0.07
C TYR A 23 -1.59 0.09 -0.14
N ARG A 24 -1.68 1.41 -0.23
CA ARG A 24 -0.59 2.31 0.13
C ARG A 24 -0.57 2.42 1.65
N LEU A 25 0.52 2.01 2.26
CA LEU A 25 0.69 2.05 3.70
C LEU A 25 1.03 3.47 4.15
N PRO A 26 0.64 3.85 5.38
CA PRO A 26 0.93 5.16 5.89
C PRO A 26 2.44 5.34 6.07
N TYR A 27 2.90 6.56 5.75
CA TYR A 27 4.30 6.93 5.83
C TYR A 27 4.40 8.44 6.00
N THR A 28 5.18 8.90 6.97
CA THR A 28 5.52 10.30 7.15
C THR A 28 6.99 10.48 6.81
N ASN A 29 7.28 11.33 5.82
CA ASN A 29 8.66 11.66 5.49
C ASN A 29 9.19 12.78 6.40
N LYS A 30 10.51 13.03 6.36
CA LYS A 30 11.18 14.10 7.12
C LYS A 30 10.69 15.52 6.78
N SER A 31 9.94 15.69 5.69
CA SER A 31 9.41 16.97 5.22
C SER A 31 7.93 17.17 5.57
N ASN A 32 7.41 16.45 6.57
CA ASN A 32 6.00 16.46 7.01
C ASN A 32 4.98 16.06 5.94
N TYR A 33 5.42 15.45 4.83
CA TYR A 33 4.50 14.86 3.87
C TYR A 33 4.08 13.47 4.35
N SER A 34 2.81 13.35 4.72
CA SER A 34 2.23 12.10 5.21
C SER A 34 1.32 11.47 4.15
N PHE A 35 1.53 10.20 3.87
CA PHE A 35 0.53 9.37 3.21
C PHE A 35 -0.38 8.74 4.26
N VAL A 36 -1.67 8.85 4.04
CA VAL A 36 -2.67 8.04 4.76
C VAL A 36 -2.76 6.65 4.13
N LEU A 37 -3.18 5.69 4.96
CA LEU A 37 -3.57 4.36 4.49
C LEU A 37 -4.64 4.50 3.42
N LYS A 38 -4.39 3.94 2.23
CA LYS A 38 -5.32 4.04 1.11
C LYS A 38 -5.38 2.73 0.35
N LYS A 39 -6.58 2.19 0.15
CA LYS A 39 -6.83 1.11 -0.81
C LYS A 39 -6.63 1.62 -2.23
N LEU A 40 -5.95 0.86 -3.07
CA LEU A 40 -5.81 1.14 -4.49
C LEU A 40 -6.83 0.30 -5.25
N GLU A 41 -7.54 0.97 -6.17
CA GLU A 41 -8.42 0.28 -7.10
C GLU A 41 -7.60 -0.34 -8.24
N PRO A 42 -7.92 -1.59 -8.65
CA PRO A 42 -7.30 -2.20 -9.80
C PRO A 42 -7.68 -1.44 -11.08
N ILE A 43 -6.77 -1.42 -12.04
CA ILE A 43 -6.94 -0.83 -13.36
C ILE A 43 -6.68 -1.85 -14.46
N ILE A 44 -7.29 -1.63 -15.61
CA ILE A 44 -7.02 -2.42 -16.81
C ILE A 44 -5.81 -1.80 -17.55
N ILE A 45 -4.81 -2.62 -17.88
CA ILE A 45 -3.63 -2.26 -18.66
C ILE A 45 -3.56 -3.23 -19.85
N GLY A 46 -4.05 -2.78 -21.01
CA GLY A 46 -4.28 -3.67 -22.16
C GLY A 46 -5.28 -4.76 -21.79
N ASN A 47 -4.88 -6.02 -21.85
CA ASN A 47 -5.71 -7.18 -21.47
C ASN A 47 -5.40 -7.71 -20.06
N LYS A 48 -4.61 -6.99 -19.25
CA LYS A 48 -4.16 -7.43 -17.92
C LYS A 48 -4.69 -6.50 -16.83
N ILE A 49 -4.80 -7.04 -15.61
CA ILE A 49 -5.11 -6.25 -14.41
C ILE A 49 -3.82 -5.74 -13.78
N GLY A 50 -3.86 -4.51 -13.27
CA GLY A 50 -2.74 -3.88 -12.59
C GLY A 50 -3.18 -2.79 -11.63
N TYR A 51 -2.23 -1.97 -11.19
CA TYR A 51 -2.47 -0.85 -10.29
C TYR A 51 -1.69 0.38 -10.74
N ARG A 52 -2.19 1.56 -10.36
CA ARG A 52 -1.45 2.81 -10.50
C ARG A 52 -0.63 3.08 -9.24
N ILE A 53 0.69 2.97 -9.32
CA ILE A 53 1.61 3.18 -8.20
C ILE A 53 2.62 4.26 -8.53
N GLY A 54 2.81 5.24 -7.63
CA GLY A 54 3.76 6.35 -7.85
C GLY A 54 3.58 7.14 -9.15
N GLY A 55 2.38 7.09 -9.76
CA GLY A 55 2.09 7.67 -11.08
C GLY A 55 2.16 6.68 -12.26
N ASP A 56 2.89 5.58 -12.10
CA ASP A 56 3.12 4.56 -13.13
C ASP A 56 1.99 3.50 -13.14
N ARG A 57 1.83 2.82 -14.28
CA ARG A 57 0.92 1.66 -14.43
C ARG A 57 1.74 0.38 -14.35
N LYS A 58 1.44 -0.50 -13.40
CA LYS A 58 2.12 -1.79 -13.23
C LYS A 58 1.13 -2.93 -13.22
N THR A 59 1.40 -3.99 -13.98
CA THR A 59 0.57 -5.20 -13.97
C THR A 59 0.75 -5.98 -12.67
N ILE A 60 -0.21 -6.84 -12.31
CA ILE A 60 -0.09 -7.70 -11.13
C ILE A 60 1.18 -8.58 -11.19
N GLU A 61 1.57 -9.04 -12.38
CA GLU A 61 2.80 -9.83 -12.58
C GLU A 61 4.04 -9.02 -12.20
N GLN A 62 4.18 -7.79 -12.72
CA GLN A 62 5.30 -6.92 -12.37
C GLN A 62 5.34 -6.59 -10.87
N LEU A 63 4.17 -6.44 -10.25
CA LEU A 63 4.08 -6.19 -8.81
C LEU A 63 4.45 -7.43 -8.00
N ARG A 64 4.11 -8.62 -8.49
CA ARG A 64 4.49 -9.89 -7.86
C ARG A 64 6.00 -10.03 -7.82
N ASP A 65 6.70 -9.69 -8.90
CA ASP A 65 8.15 -9.81 -9.00
C ASP A 65 8.92 -8.92 -8.00
N ILE A 66 8.35 -7.77 -7.64
CA ILE A 66 8.95 -6.84 -6.67
C ILE A 66 8.40 -7.01 -5.24
N THR A 67 7.43 -7.91 -5.05
CA THR A 67 6.82 -8.12 -3.74
C THR A 67 7.77 -8.88 -2.82
N ILE A 68 7.99 -8.32 -1.63
CA ILE A 68 8.84 -8.87 -0.57
C ILE A 68 8.05 -9.03 0.74
N PRO A 69 8.50 -9.88 1.67
CA PRO A 69 8.00 -9.89 3.04
C PRO A 69 8.26 -8.54 3.73
N ILE A 70 7.26 -7.96 4.37
CA ILE A 70 7.38 -6.68 5.10
C ILE A 70 6.83 -6.72 6.53
N ASN A 71 5.99 -7.70 6.87
CA ASN A 71 5.37 -7.89 8.19
C ASN A 71 4.91 -6.59 8.88
N HIS A 72 4.24 -5.70 8.12
CA HIS A 72 3.80 -4.41 8.63
C HIS A 72 2.51 -4.55 9.42
N ILE A 73 2.50 -4.00 10.64
CA ILE A 73 1.33 -4.00 11.51
C ILE A 73 0.73 -2.60 11.49
N GLU A 74 -0.55 -2.53 11.16
CA GLU A 74 -1.34 -1.32 11.21
C GLU A 74 -2.40 -1.42 12.32
N TYR A 75 -2.38 -0.46 13.24
CA TYR A 75 -3.33 -0.36 14.33
C TYR A 75 -4.49 0.54 13.89
N GLU A 76 -5.72 0.03 13.95
CA GLU A 76 -6.90 0.89 13.86
C GLU A 76 -7.15 1.45 15.24
N ILE A 77 -6.97 2.76 15.41
CA ILE A 77 -7.40 3.45 16.62
C ILE A 77 -8.92 3.60 16.51
N LYS A 78 -9.66 2.95 17.41
CA LYS A 78 -11.12 3.04 17.53
C LYS A 78 -11.55 3.72 18.83
N ASP A 79 -10.63 4.44 19.46
CA ASP A 79 -10.89 5.02 20.78
C ASP A 79 -11.55 6.39 20.67
N LYS A 80 -12.64 6.57 21.41
CA LYS A 80 -13.40 7.83 21.48
C LYS A 80 -12.64 8.90 22.26
N ASP A 81 -11.70 8.49 23.11
CA ASP A 81 -10.81 9.35 23.88
C ASP A 81 -9.49 9.66 23.15
N CYS A 82 -9.36 9.25 21.88
CA CYS A 82 -8.27 9.71 21.03
C CYS A 82 -8.46 11.22 20.75
N PRO A 83 -7.50 12.09 21.09
CA PRO A 83 -7.68 13.55 21.03
C PRO A 83 -7.69 14.14 19.59
N PHE A 84 -7.77 13.28 18.57
CA PHE A 84 -7.84 13.64 17.15
C PHE A 84 -8.79 12.69 16.41
#